data_AF-A0A9E5JX35-F1
#
_entry.id   AF-A0A9E5JX35-F1
#
_cell.length_a   1.000
_cell.length_b   1.000
_cell.length_c   1.000
_cell.angle_alpha   90.00
_cell.angle_beta   90.00
_cell.angle_gamma   90.00
#
_symmetry.space_group_name_H-M   'P 1'
#
loop_
_entity.id
_entity.type
_entity.pdbx_description
1 polymer ?
#
loop_
_entity_poly.entity_id
_entity_poly.type
_entity_poly.pdbx_seq_one_letter_code
_entity_poly.pdbx_strand_id
1 'polypeptide(L)'
;ILVRNGYATYLLGKWHLSPQGENQMGSTRERWPLGRGFERFYGFLGGETDQYHPDLVYDNHQVDPPRTPEQGYHITEDLADKAELFINDLRAAHPEKPFFMWFAPGACHAPHQAPKSYIDAYRGKFDHGWDAWREEVFARQKKSGLLPSDTVLSERPHWVPEWAGLSADEKKLYARMMEVYAGFLTHTDAQVGRVIKHIESMGELDNTIVLVMSDNGASAEGGPKGSFNEMFYFNFMPESLEENIKRIDLLGTPDAHNHYPWGWAWAGNTPFKRWKRETHEGGVTDPLIVHWPKKLAAKNEVRTQYLHSVDVMPTLLELIGIDAPTHIAGVEQQPIEGVSFAHTLGDAKARSKHVTQCYEMLGSRALYH
;
A
#
# COMPACT_ATOMS: atom_id res chain seq x y z
N ILE A 1 0.30 11.84 19.88
CA ILE A 1 0.91 11.06 20.99
C ILE A 1 2.44 11.17 20.95
N LEU A 2 3.06 10.74 19.83
CA LEU A 2 4.52 10.64 19.69
C LEU A 2 5.28 11.98 19.85
N VAL A 3 4.81 13.07 19.23
CA VAL A 3 5.46 14.41 19.35
C VAL A 3 5.62 14.84 20.80
N ARG A 4 4.59 14.64 21.64
CA ARG A 4 4.63 14.99 23.07
C ARG A 4 5.58 14.11 23.89
N ASN A 5 5.98 12.96 23.33
CA ASN A 5 6.96 12.05 23.91
C ASN A 5 8.33 12.16 23.21
N GLY A 6 8.58 13.30 22.54
CA GLY A 6 9.90 13.61 21.98
C GLY A 6 10.23 12.97 20.65
N TYR A 7 9.30 12.31 19.96
CA TYR A 7 9.53 11.79 18.62
C TYR A 7 9.43 12.88 17.57
N ALA A 8 10.31 12.82 16.57
CA ALA A 8 10.08 13.48 15.31
C ALA A 8 9.04 12.70 14.50
N THR A 9 8.16 13.37 13.75
CA THR A 9 7.08 12.69 13.02
C THR A 9 6.96 13.17 11.58
N TYR A 10 7.04 12.22 10.65
CA TYR A 10 7.02 12.48 9.21
C TYR A 10 5.93 11.65 8.53
N LEU A 11 5.20 12.27 7.60
CA LEU A 11 4.39 11.55 6.63
C LEU A 11 4.94 11.82 5.23
N LEU A 12 5.19 10.76 4.47
CA LEU A 12 5.62 10.84 3.08
C LEU A 12 4.66 10.06 2.19
N GLY A 13 4.01 10.73 1.25
CA GLY A 13 3.10 10.14 0.26
C GLY A 13 1.62 10.44 0.51
N LYS A 14 0.76 9.43 0.39
CA LYS A 14 -0.70 9.52 0.45
C LYS A 14 -1.19 9.87 1.84
N TRP A 15 -2.04 10.88 1.94
CA TRP A 15 -2.77 11.21 3.18
C TRP A 15 -4.17 10.59 3.24
N HIS A 16 -5.08 10.98 2.33
CA HIS A 16 -6.43 10.43 2.18
C HIS A 16 -7.33 10.43 3.45
N LEU A 17 -7.07 11.33 4.40
CA LEU A 17 -7.85 11.45 5.65
C LEU A 17 -8.44 12.85 5.87
N SER A 18 -8.55 13.62 4.79
CA SER A 18 -9.29 14.89 4.73
C SER A 18 -10.42 14.78 3.70
N PRO A 19 -11.59 15.39 3.98
CA PRO A 19 -12.64 15.51 2.98
C PRO A 19 -12.12 16.20 1.72
N GLN A 20 -12.60 15.78 0.54
CA GLN A 20 -12.10 16.28 -0.74
C GLN A 20 -12.19 17.83 -0.86
N GLY A 21 -13.26 18.44 -0.34
CA GLY A 21 -13.41 19.90 -0.32
C GLY A 21 -12.43 20.65 0.58
N GLU A 22 -11.71 19.93 1.45
CA GLU A 22 -10.65 20.46 2.31
C GLU A 22 -9.25 20.33 1.68
N ASN A 23 -9.10 19.66 0.53
CA ASN A 23 -7.82 19.44 -0.14
C ASN A 23 -7.39 20.62 -1.04
N GLN A 24 -7.72 21.84 -0.66
CA GLN A 24 -7.44 23.05 -1.44
C GLN A 24 -6.90 24.18 -0.56
N MET A 25 -6.10 25.06 -1.15
CA MET A 25 -5.30 26.04 -0.42
C MET A 25 -6.11 27.09 0.36
N GLY A 26 -7.36 27.33 -0.02
CA GLY A 26 -8.29 28.21 0.69
C GLY A 26 -9.07 27.53 1.84
N SER A 27 -8.85 26.24 2.11
CA SER A 27 -9.57 25.52 3.17
C SER A 27 -8.81 25.47 4.49
N THR A 28 -9.47 24.92 5.51
CA THR A 28 -8.84 24.58 6.79
C THR A 28 -7.76 23.52 6.60
N ARG A 29 -6.70 23.59 7.43
CA ARG A 29 -5.60 22.62 7.48
C ARG A 29 -5.67 21.72 8.71
N GLU A 30 -6.78 21.79 9.47
CA GLU A 30 -6.97 21.00 10.69
C GLU A 30 -6.90 19.49 10.43
N ARG A 31 -7.39 19.04 9.26
CA ARG A 31 -7.38 17.63 8.86
C ARG A 31 -6.23 17.29 7.91
N TRP A 32 -5.31 18.21 7.64
CA TRP A 32 -4.08 17.92 6.91
C TRP A 32 -3.06 17.26 7.85
N PRO A 33 -2.01 16.60 7.33
CA PRO A 33 -1.04 15.87 8.15
C PRO A 33 -0.47 16.68 9.33
N LEU A 34 -0.08 17.95 9.11
CA LEU A 34 0.45 18.81 10.17
C LEU A 34 -0.60 19.16 11.24
N GLY A 35 -1.87 19.28 10.86
CA GLY A 35 -2.98 19.44 11.80
C GLY A 35 -3.27 18.18 12.63
N ARG A 36 -2.75 17.02 12.19
CA ARG A 36 -3.00 15.70 12.80
C ARG A 36 -1.77 15.08 13.46
N GLY A 37 -0.74 15.90 13.73
CA GLY A 37 0.36 15.54 14.61
C GLY A 37 1.64 15.06 13.92
N PHE A 38 1.73 15.24 12.60
CA PHE A 38 3.01 15.17 11.88
C PHE A 38 3.73 16.51 11.95
N GLU A 39 5.05 16.50 12.17
CA GLU A 39 5.86 17.72 12.15
C GLU A 39 6.26 18.10 10.72
N ARG A 40 6.45 17.12 9.82
CA ARG A 40 6.69 17.32 8.39
C ARG A 40 5.79 16.44 7.53
N PHE A 41 5.43 16.95 6.36
CA PHE A 41 4.69 16.22 5.33
C PHE A 41 5.26 16.48 3.94
N TYR A 42 5.35 15.44 3.13
CA TYR A 42 5.58 15.57 1.70
C TYR A 42 4.84 14.51 0.92
N GLY A 43 3.92 14.88 0.05
CA GLY A 43 3.14 13.92 -0.71
C GLY A 43 1.86 14.53 -1.25
N PHE A 44 0.75 13.79 -1.24
CA PHE A 44 -0.52 14.24 -1.82
C PHE A 44 -1.69 13.95 -0.89
N LEU A 45 -2.70 14.84 -0.93
CA LEU A 45 -3.83 14.77 0.00
C LEU A 45 -4.92 13.79 -0.45
N GLY A 46 -5.05 13.57 -1.76
CA GLY A 46 -6.07 12.72 -2.38
C GLY A 46 -5.91 11.23 -2.11
N GLY A 47 -6.89 10.45 -2.57
CA GLY A 47 -6.86 8.98 -2.50
C GLY A 47 -5.91 8.34 -3.50
N GLU A 48 -5.59 9.07 -4.57
CA GLU A 48 -4.71 8.70 -5.68
C GLU A 48 -4.07 9.97 -6.26
N THR A 49 -3.06 9.78 -7.10
CA THR A 49 -2.38 10.85 -7.83
C THR A 49 -1.68 10.26 -9.06
N ASP A 50 -1.38 11.07 -10.06
CA ASP A 50 -0.51 10.67 -11.16
C ASP A 50 0.94 10.54 -10.65
N GLN A 51 1.65 9.49 -11.02
CA GLN A 51 2.99 9.20 -10.48
C GLN A 51 4.08 10.06 -11.12
N TYR A 52 3.77 10.67 -12.26
CA TYR A 52 4.65 11.55 -13.04
C TYR A 52 4.25 13.03 -12.94
N HIS A 53 2.96 13.32 -12.70
CA HIS A 53 2.40 14.66 -12.52
C HIS A 53 1.57 14.78 -11.23
N PRO A 54 2.16 14.54 -10.04
CA PRO A 54 1.39 14.50 -8.81
C PRO A 54 0.96 15.87 -8.30
N ASP A 55 -0.21 15.92 -7.65
CA ASP A 55 -0.69 17.06 -6.87
C ASP A 55 0.02 17.15 -5.50
N LEU A 56 1.27 17.62 -5.52
CA LEU A 56 2.14 17.62 -4.34
C LEU A 56 1.84 18.74 -3.34
N VAL A 57 2.03 18.38 -2.08
CA VAL A 57 1.99 19.26 -0.91
C VAL A 57 3.26 19.02 -0.10
N TYR A 58 3.96 20.12 0.21
CA TYR A 58 5.01 20.17 1.19
C TYR A 58 4.46 20.88 2.43
N ASP A 59 4.38 20.15 3.53
CA ASP A 59 3.85 20.61 4.81
C ASP A 59 2.39 21.07 4.68
N ASN A 60 2.14 22.37 4.51
CA ASN A 60 0.80 22.94 4.34
C ASN A 60 0.68 23.82 3.08
N HIS A 61 1.57 23.60 2.11
CA HIS A 61 1.62 24.35 0.86
C HIS A 61 1.73 23.42 -0.35
N GLN A 62 0.91 23.66 -1.37
CA GLN A 62 1.06 22.98 -2.65
C GLN A 62 2.38 23.38 -3.31
N VAL A 63 3.07 22.42 -3.91
CA VAL A 63 4.34 22.63 -4.59
C VAL A 63 4.35 21.86 -5.90
N ASP A 64 5.12 22.34 -6.87
CA ASP A 64 5.36 21.58 -8.10
C ASP A 64 6.37 20.45 -7.86
N PRO A 65 6.31 19.36 -8.65
CA PRO A 65 7.39 18.39 -8.72
C PRO A 65 8.75 19.04 -9.02
N PRO A 66 9.85 18.60 -8.38
CA PRO A 66 11.17 19.19 -8.60
C PRO A 66 11.77 18.92 -9.99
N ARG A 67 11.19 17.99 -10.76
CA ARG A 67 11.63 17.58 -12.09
C ARG A 67 10.41 17.22 -12.94
N THR A 68 10.55 17.30 -14.26
CA THR A 68 9.53 16.78 -15.21
C THR A 68 9.73 15.29 -15.49
N PRO A 69 8.74 14.60 -16.07
CA PRO A 69 8.90 13.20 -16.47
C PRO A 69 10.05 12.96 -17.45
N GLU A 70 10.31 13.90 -18.37
CA GLU A 70 11.44 13.84 -19.32
C GLU A 70 12.80 13.91 -18.62
N GLN A 71 12.84 14.52 -17.44
CA GLN A 71 14.01 14.56 -16.55
C GLN A 71 14.08 13.33 -15.62
N GLY A 72 13.25 12.31 -15.88
CA GLY A 72 13.18 11.08 -15.10
C GLY A 72 12.51 11.28 -13.74
N TYR A 73 11.53 12.16 -13.63
CA TYR A 73 10.74 12.30 -12.41
C TYR A 73 9.85 11.07 -12.19
N HIS A 74 9.72 10.65 -10.94
CA HIS A 74 8.68 9.73 -10.48
C HIS A 74 8.50 9.96 -8.97
N ILE A 75 7.25 10.06 -8.50
CA ILE A 75 6.98 10.44 -7.11
C ILE A 75 7.62 9.49 -6.08
N THR A 76 7.69 8.19 -6.35
CA THR A 76 8.31 7.24 -5.39
C THR A 76 9.79 7.53 -5.12
N GLU A 77 10.54 8.01 -6.12
CA GLU A 77 11.95 8.40 -5.96
C GLU A 77 12.06 9.67 -5.13
N ASP A 78 11.18 10.63 -5.40
CA ASP A 78 11.11 11.90 -4.68
C ASP A 78 10.71 11.71 -3.20
N LEU A 79 9.75 10.81 -2.93
CA LEU A 79 9.40 10.42 -1.56
C LEU A 79 10.61 9.82 -0.83
N ALA A 80 11.40 8.95 -1.47
CA ALA A 80 12.61 8.41 -0.88
C ALA A 80 13.66 9.51 -0.61
N ASP A 81 13.88 10.41 -1.57
CA ASP A 81 14.79 11.56 -1.42
C ASP A 81 14.38 12.45 -0.23
N LYS A 82 13.07 12.71 -0.05
CA LYS A 82 12.57 13.47 1.10
C LYS A 82 12.67 12.72 2.42
N ALA A 83 12.49 11.40 2.41
CA ALA A 83 12.67 10.59 3.61
C ALA A 83 14.13 10.67 4.10
N GLU A 84 15.09 10.50 3.18
CA GLU A 84 16.52 10.67 3.45
C GLU A 84 16.82 12.09 3.97
N LEU A 85 16.27 13.12 3.33
CA LEU A 85 16.42 14.52 3.75
C LEU A 85 15.91 14.75 5.18
N PHE A 86 14.68 14.35 5.50
CA PHE A 86 14.09 14.59 6.83
C PHE A 86 14.85 13.88 7.94
N ILE A 87 15.32 12.67 7.66
CA ILE A 87 16.16 11.91 8.58
C ILE A 87 17.51 12.62 8.78
N ASN A 88 18.17 13.07 7.72
CA ASN A 88 19.45 13.77 7.81
C ASN A 88 19.33 15.10 8.57
N ASP A 89 18.27 15.88 8.29
CA ASP A 89 17.97 17.12 9.01
C ASP A 89 17.81 16.86 10.51
N LEU A 90 17.09 15.79 10.88
CA LEU A 90 16.94 15.38 12.27
C LEU A 90 18.27 15.04 12.91
N ARG A 91 19.10 14.24 12.23
CA ARG A 91 20.39 13.80 12.79
C ARG A 91 21.39 14.95 12.92
N ALA A 92 21.35 15.91 12.01
CA ALA A 92 22.17 17.12 12.09
C ALA A 92 21.80 18.00 13.31
N ALA A 93 20.51 18.11 13.64
CA ALA A 93 20.04 18.96 14.73
C ALA A 93 19.92 18.25 16.09
N HIS A 94 19.49 16.99 16.08
CA HIS A 94 19.18 16.17 17.25
C HIS A 94 19.56 14.70 17.02
N PRO A 95 20.85 14.33 17.21
CA PRO A 95 21.37 13.00 16.88
C PRO A 95 20.61 11.84 17.53
N GLU A 96 20.16 12.02 18.77
CA GLU A 96 19.52 10.96 19.58
C GLU A 96 17.97 11.01 19.55
N LYS A 97 17.36 12.02 18.92
CA LYS A 97 15.89 12.16 18.92
C LYS A 97 15.28 11.02 18.07
N PRO A 98 14.37 10.20 18.59
CA PRO A 98 13.75 9.13 17.80
C PRO A 98 12.80 9.72 16.75
N PHE A 99 12.52 8.97 15.69
CA PHE A 99 11.55 9.38 14.66
C PHE A 99 10.48 8.32 14.44
N PHE A 100 9.33 8.78 13.97
CA PHE A 100 8.28 7.98 13.36
C PHE A 100 8.06 8.48 11.94
N MET A 101 8.13 7.57 10.99
CA MET A 101 7.94 7.87 9.57
C MET A 101 6.82 7.00 9.03
N TRP A 102 5.77 7.64 8.54
CA TRP A 102 4.70 7.01 7.78
C TRP A 102 5.01 7.17 6.29
N PHE A 103 5.65 6.16 5.70
CA PHE A 103 6.01 6.14 4.28
C PHE A 103 4.93 5.41 3.48
N ALA A 104 4.03 6.17 2.85
CA ALA A 104 2.83 5.68 2.17
C ALA A 104 2.82 6.10 0.70
N PRO A 105 3.66 5.49 -0.17
CA PRO A 105 3.67 5.81 -1.60
C PRO A 105 2.30 5.51 -2.24
N GLY A 106 2.01 6.10 -3.41
CA GLY A 106 0.85 5.75 -4.24
C GLY A 106 0.95 4.38 -4.90
N ALA A 107 1.84 3.52 -4.40
CA ALA A 107 2.23 2.27 -5.02
C ALA A 107 1.04 1.36 -5.28
N CYS A 108 0.98 0.79 -6.48
CA CYS A 108 -0.01 -0.23 -6.86
C CYS A 108 -1.48 0.24 -6.80
N HIS A 109 -1.74 1.52 -6.57
CA HIS A 109 -3.00 2.17 -6.94
C HIS A 109 -2.93 2.58 -8.41
N ALA A 110 -4.08 2.70 -9.07
CA ALA A 110 -4.12 3.37 -10.35
C ALA A 110 -3.85 4.88 -10.21
N PRO A 111 -3.28 5.52 -11.24
CA PRO A 111 -2.81 4.90 -12.48
C PRO A 111 -1.55 4.06 -12.27
N HIS A 112 -1.52 2.83 -12.82
CA HIS A 112 -0.32 2.01 -12.76
C HIS A 112 0.73 2.59 -13.69
N GLN A 113 1.72 3.28 -13.12
CA GLN A 113 2.77 4.00 -13.83
C GLN A 113 4.13 3.65 -13.22
N ALA A 114 5.13 3.44 -14.07
CA ALA A 114 6.48 3.09 -13.63
C ALA A 114 7.50 3.35 -14.74
N PRO A 115 8.80 3.51 -14.40
CA PRO A 115 9.82 3.66 -15.44
C PRO A 115 9.86 2.43 -16.34
N LYS A 116 10.05 2.66 -17.65
CA LYS A 116 9.97 1.62 -18.69
C LYS A 116 10.84 0.39 -18.42
N SER A 117 12.05 0.59 -17.87
CA SER A 117 12.98 -0.49 -17.55
C SER A 117 12.42 -1.47 -16.52
N TYR A 118 11.68 -0.99 -15.52
CA TYR A 118 11.03 -1.84 -14.52
C TYR A 118 9.86 -2.61 -15.13
N ILE A 119 9.10 -1.99 -16.02
CA ILE A 119 8.00 -2.66 -16.72
C ILE A 119 8.54 -3.74 -17.67
N ASP A 120 9.54 -3.41 -18.48
CA ASP A 120 10.11 -4.32 -19.47
C ASP A 120 10.77 -5.56 -18.85
N ALA A 121 11.20 -5.50 -17.59
CA ALA A 121 11.71 -6.65 -16.84
C ALA A 121 10.67 -7.78 -16.69
N TYR A 122 9.38 -7.45 -16.81
CA TYR A 122 8.27 -8.39 -16.71
C TYR A 122 7.72 -8.87 -18.05
N ARG A 123 8.33 -8.46 -19.18
CA ARG A 123 7.87 -8.84 -20.52
C ARG A 123 7.64 -10.36 -20.65
N GLY A 124 6.41 -10.73 -20.99
CA GLY A 124 5.98 -12.12 -21.20
C GLY A 124 5.85 -12.97 -19.94
N LYS A 125 6.12 -12.40 -18.75
CA LYS A 125 6.02 -13.15 -17.47
C LYS A 125 4.59 -13.51 -17.10
N PHE A 126 3.60 -12.84 -17.70
CA PHE A 126 2.18 -12.99 -17.39
C PHE A 126 1.35 -13.57 -18.55
N ASP A 127 1.99 -14.03 -19.63
CA ASP A 127 1.32 -14.56 -20.83
C ASP A 127 0.51 -15.85 -20.56
N HIS A 128 0.88 -16.58 -19.49
CA HIS A 128 0.18 -17.77 -19.04
C HIS A 128 -1.16 -17.45 -18.34
N GLY A 129 -1.41 -16.18 -18.00
CA GLY A 129 -2.70 -15.69 -17.54
C GLY A 129 -3.00 -15.88 -16.06
N TRP A 130 -4.07 -15.23 -15.62
CA TRP A 130 -4.44 -15.16 -14.21
C TRP A 130 -4.88 -16.49 -13.61
N ASP A 131 -5.49 -17.40 -14.38
CA ASP A 131 -5.92 -18.72 -13.87
C ASP A 131 -4.70 -19.55 -13.45
N ALA A 132 -3.72 -19.72 -14.37
CA ALA A 132 -2.49 -20.45 -14.09
C ALA A 132 -1.61 -19.72 -13.05
N TRP A 133 -1.49 -18.40 -13.12
CA TRP A 133 -0.77 -17.62 -12.11
C TRP A 133 -1.33 -17.85 -10.71
N ARG A 134 -2.65 -17.88 -10.55
CA ARG A 134 -3.33 -18.12 -9.27
C ARG A 134 -2.96 -19.49 -8.69
N GLU A 135 -2.98 -20.54 -9.51
CA GLU A 135 -2.59 -21.90 -9.10
C GLU A 135 -1.12 -21.96 -8.68
N GLU A 136 -0.22 -21.32 -9.44
CA GLU A 136 1.20 -21.27 -9.13
C GLU A 136 1.49 -20.50 -7.84
N VAL A 137 0.89 -19.32 -7.65
CA VAL A 137 1.02 -18.52 -6.41
C VAL A 137 0.53 -19.33 -5.23
N PHE A 138 -0.63 -19.97 -5.35
CA PHE A 138 -1.20 -20.77 -4.27
C PHE A 138 -0.28 -21.92 -3.87
N ALA A 139 0.26 -22.66 -4.85
CA ALA A 139 1.23 -23.72 -4.59
C ALA A 139 2.50 -23.18 -3.91
N ARG A 140 3.01 -22.01 -4.31
CA ARG A 140 4.16 -21.35 -3.67
C ARG A 140 3.86 -20.93 -2.23
N GLN A 141 2.70 -20.33 -1.96
CA GLN A 141 2.28 -19.89 -0.63
C GLN A 141 2.11 -21.07 0.33
N LYS A 142 1.59 -22.22 -0.14
CA LYS A 142 1.55 -23.46 0.65
C LYS A 142 2.95 -24.01 0.90
N LYS A 143 3.80 -24.03 -0.13
CA LYS A 143 5.18 -24.54 -0.02
C LYS A 143 6.04 -23.70 0.93
N SER A 144 5.82 -22.39 1.01
CA SER A 144 6.54 -21.50 1.92
C SER A 144 6.04 -21.56 3.37
N GLY A 145 4.91 -22.23 3.62
CA GLY A 145 4.27 -22.26 4.94
C GLY A 145 3.51 -20.97 5.28
N LEU A 146 3.32 -20.06 4.32
CA LEU A 146 2.48 -18.87 4.52
C LEU A 146 1.01 -19.26 4.74
N LEU A 147 0.56 -20.29 4.02
CA LEU A 147 -0.78 -20.85 4.15
C LEU A 147 -0.71 -22.26 4.77
N PRO A 148 -1.69 -22.63 5.62
CA PRO A 148 -1.88 -24.01 6.05
C PRO A 148 -1.92 -25.01 4.88
N SER A 149 -1.41 -26.22 5.11
CA SER A 149 -1.32 -27.26 4.07
C SER A 149 -2.69 -27.75 3.59
N ASP A 150 -3.74 -27.57 4.38
CA ASP A 150 -5.13 -27.92 4.09
C ASP A 150 -5.95 -26.74 3.54
N THR A 151 -5.34 -25.56 3.36
CA THR A 151 -6.01 -24.45 2.67
C THR A 151 -6.50 -24.90 1.29
N VAL A 152 -7.72 -24.46 0.96
CA VAL A 152 -8.40 -24.70 -0.31
C VAL A 152 -8.44 -23.40 -1.10
N LEU A 153 -8.10 -23.47 -2.39
CA LEU A 153 -8.15 -22.32 -3.29
C LEU A 153 -9.61 -21.97 -3.59
N SER A 154 -9.99 -20.69 -3.45
CA SER A 154 -11.35 -20.28 -3.81
C SER A 154 -11.59 -20.43 -5.31
N GLU A 155 -12.81 -20.84 -5.68
CA GLU A 155 -13.25 -20.90 -7.08
C GLU A 155 -13.20 -19.53 -7.78
N ARG A 156 -13.04 -19.55 -9.11
CA ARG A 156 -13.21 -18.36 -9.95
C ARG A 156 -14.69 -17.97 -9.97
N PRO A 157 -15.05 -16.72 -9.67
CA PRO A 157 -16.41 -16.26 -9.88
C PRO A 157 -16.79 -16.36 -11.37
N HIS A 158 -17.98 -16.87 -11.69
CA HIS A 158 -18.41 -17.11 -13.09
C HIS A 158 -18.41 -15.86 -13.99
N TRP A 159 -18.48 -14.67 -13.38
CA TRP A 159 -18.47 -13.37 -14.06
C TRP A 159 -17.05 -12.79 -14.26
N VAL A 160 -16.01 -13.41 -13.69
CA VAL A 160 -14.60 -13.15 -14.07
C VAL A 160 -14.29 -14.03 -15.28
N PRO A 161 -13.92 -13.49 -16.45
CA PRO A 161 -13.62 -14.30 -17.64
C PRO A 161 -12.50 -15.32 -17.40
N GLU A 162 -12.58 -16.45 -18.10
CA GLU A 162 -11.50 -17.44 -18.12
C GLU A 162 -10.41 -16.97 -19.06
N TRP A 163 -9.14 -17.05 -18.65
CA TRP A 163 -8.03 -16.65 -19.52
C TRP A 163 -8.05 -17.39 -20.85
N ALA A 164 -8.30 -18.70 -20.84
CA ALA A 164 -8.32 -19.53 -22.04
C ALA A 164 -9.32 -19.04 -23.09
N GLY A 165 -10.47 -18.53 -22.65
CA GLY A 165 -11.56 -18.04 -23.49
C GLY A 165 -11.35 -16.65 -24.10
N LEU A 166 -10.29 -15.93 -23.71
CA LEU A 166 -9.97 -14.62 -24.26
C LEU A 166 -9.36 -14.71 -25.66
N SER A 167 -9.62 -13.68 -26.47
CA SER A 167 -8.96 -13.44 -27.75
C SER A 167 -7.47 -13.15 -27.58
N ALA A 168 -6.70 -13.25 -28.66
CA ALA A 168 -5.26 -12.97 -28.63
C ALA A 168 -4.96 -11.51 -28.22
N ASP A 169 -5.78 -10.57 -28.68
CA ASP A 169 -5.64 -9.15 -28.38
C ASP A 169 -5.95 -8.84 -26.92
N GLU A 170 -6.99 -9.46 -26.35
CA GLU A 170 -7.28 -9.38 -24.91
C GLU A 170 -6.13 -9.92 -24.08
N LYS A 171 -5.62 -11.13 -24.40
CA LYS A 171 -4.48 -11.73 -23.69
C LYS A 171 -3.26 -10.83 -23.72
N LYS A 172 -2.93 -10.28 -24.90
CA LYS A 172 -1.79 -9.36 -25.08
C LYS A 172 -1.94 -8.10 -24.25
N LEU A 173 -3.11 -7.44 -24.31
CA LEU A 173 -3.37 -6.21 -23.56
C LEU A 173 -3.36 -6.45 -22.05
N TYR A 174 -4.02 -7.51 -21.59
CA TYR A 174 -4.20 -7.77 -20.16
C TYR A 174 -2.93 -8.26 -19.50
N ALA A 175 -2.11 -9.05 -20.20
CA ALA A 175 -0.77 -9.40 -19.72
C ALA A 175 0.08 -8.13 -19.58
N ARG A 176 0.07 -7.23 -20.57
CA ARG A 176 0.80 -5.95 -20.50
C ARG A 176 0.38 -5.09 -19.31
N MET A 177 -0.92 -4.99 -19.01
CA MET A 177 -1.39 -4.24 -17.83
C MET A 177 -0.84 -4.81 -16.52
N MET A 178 -0.65 -6.14 -16.43
CA MET A 178 -0.04 -6.79 -15.26
C MET A 178 1.48 -6.60 -15.21
N GLU A 179 2.18 -6.58 -16.35
CA GLU A 179 3.60 -6.22 -16.42
C GLU A 179 3.84 -4.81 -15.87
N VAL A 180 2.97 -3.86 -16.21
CA VAL A 180 3.03 -2.48 -15.72
C VAL A 180 2.85 -2.43 -14.22
N TYR A 181 1.84 -3.13 -13.69
CA TYR A 181 1.62 -3.24 -12.25
C TYR A 181 2.83 -3.85 -11.52
N ALA A 182 3.36 -4.96 -12.02
CA ALA A 182 4.53 -5.62 -11.43
C ALA A 182 5.79 -4.75 -11.47
N GLY A 183 5.98 -4.01 -12.58
CA GLY A 183 7.02 -3.00 -12.70
C GLY A 183 6.88 -1.88 -11.67
N PHE A 184 5.65 -1.38 -11.45
CA PHE A 184 5.37 -0.34 -10.47
C PHE A 184 5.63 -0.81 -9.03
N LEU A 185 5.19 -2.02 -8.68
CA LEU A 185 5.49 -2.63 -7.38
C LEU A 185 7.00 -2.76 -7.16
N THR A 186 7.73 -3.25 -8.16
CA THR A 186 9.19 -3.45 -8.07
C THR A 186 9.94 -2.12 -7.96
N HIS A 187 9.52 -1.10 -8.71
CA HIS A 187 10.10 0.24 -8.61
C HIS A 187 9.88 0.84 -7.21
N THR A 188 8.67 0.69 -6.66
CA THR A 188 8.36 1.12 -5.30
C THR A 188 9.23 0.38 -4.27
N ASP A 189 9.31 -0.94 -4.37
CA ASP A 189 10.14 -1.76 -3.46
C ASP A 189 11.61 -1.31 -3.49
N ALA A 190 12.14 -0.98 -4.68
CA ALA A 190 13.48 -0.42 -4.80
C ALA A 190 13.64 0.91 -4.04
N GLN A 191 12.64 1.78 -4.05
CA GLN A 191 12.67 3.05 -3.30
C GLN A 191 12.52 2.84 -1.78
N VAL A 192 11.66 1.92 -1.34
CA VAL A 192 11.62 1.50 0.07
C VAL A 192 12.98 0.97 0.51
N GLY A 193 13.60 0.14 -0.33
CA GLY A 193 14.94 -0.38 -0.12
C GLY A 193 16.01 0.71 0.02
N ARG A 194 15.90 1.83 -0.71
CA ARG A 194 16.81 2.98 -0.52
C ARG A 194 16.67 3.61 0.86
N VAL A 195 15.44 3.86 1.30
CA VAL A 195 15.16 4.44 2.62
C VAL A 195 15.67 3.52 3.74
N ILE A 196 15.43 2.22 3.64
CA ILE A 196 15.94 1.23 4.61
C ILE A 196 17.47 1.19 4.62
N LYS A 197 18.12 1.19 3.45
CA LYS A 197 19.59 1.23 3.36
C LYS A 197 20.16 2.53 3.92
N HIS A 198 19.47 3.65 3.77
CA HIS A 198 19.89 4.91 4.37
C HIS A 198 19.88 4.81 5.91
N ILE A 199 18.79 4.29 6.48
CA ILE A 199 18.67 4.03 7.93
C ILE A 199 19.77 3.06 8.42
N GLU A 200 20.03 2.00 7.65
CA GLU A 200 21.12 1.05 7.93
C GLU A 200 22.50 1.72 7.88
N SER A 201 22.75 2.60 6.92
CA SER A 201 24.04 3.29 6.74
C SER A 201 24.41 4.19 7.91
N MET A 202 23.40 4.67 8.66
CA MET A 202 23.59 5.44 9.90
C MET A 202 23.73 4.54 11.14
N GLY A 203 23.61 3.21 10.99
CA GLY A 203 23.69 2.25 12.09
C GLY A 203 22.41 2.15 12.93
N GLU A 204 21.26 2.59 12.41
CA GLU A 204 20.03 2.70 13.20
C GLU A 204 19.02 1.59 12.97
N LEU A 205 19.14 0.86 11.85
CA LEU A 205 18.14 -0.14 11.43
C LEU A 205 17.86 -1.19 12.51
N ASP A 206 18.88 -1.62 13.26
CA ASP A 206 18.71 -2.60 14.34
C ASP A 206 17.70 -2.13 15.39
N ASN A 207 17.69 -0.82 15.69
CA ASN A 207 16.79 -0.21 16.67
C ASN A 207 15.50 0.36 16.05
N THR A 208 15.31 0.22 14.73
CA THR A 208 14.10 0.67 14.04
C THR A 208 13.09 -0.48 13.95
N ILE A 209 11.85 -0.22 14.35
CA ILE A 209 10.72 -1.10 14.02
C ILE A 209 10.27 -0.75 12.60
N VAL A 210 10.41 -1.69 11.67
CA VAL A 210 9.91 -1.56 10.30
C VAL A 210 8.64 -2.40 10.17
N LEU A 211 7.55 -1.74 9.78
CA LEU A 211 6.29 -2.37 9.42
C LEU A 211 6.02 -2.11 7.94
N VAL A 212 5.71 -3.16 7.18
CA VAL A 212 5.25 -3.04 5.79
C VAL A 212 3.90 -3.70 5.70
N MET A 213 2.91 -2.96 5.19
CA MET A 213 1.55 -3.47 4.99
C MET A 213 0.87 -2.82 3.78
N SER A 214 -0.15 -3.49 3.26
CA SER A 214 -1.09 -2.89 2.31
C SER A 214 -2.28 -2.27 3.06
N ASP A 215 -2.99 -1.34 2.41
CA ASP A 215 -4.18 -0.68 2.98
C ASP A 215 -5.49 -1.39 2.63
N ASN A 216 -5.48 -2.33 1.68
CA ASN A 216 -6.59 -3.19 1.25
C ASN A 216 -6.10 -4.20 0.20
N GLY A 217 -6.92 -5.22 -0.05
CA GLY A 217 -6.62 -6.20 -1.11
C GLY A 217 -6.64 -5.61 -2.53
N ALA A 218 -6.18 -6.37 -3.51
CA ALA A 218 -5.92 -5.89 -4.88
C ALA A 218 -7.16 -5.24 -5.51
N SER A 219 -7.03 -4.08 -6.16
CA SER A 219 -8.18 -3.31 -6.67
C SER A 219 -8.80 -3.93 -7.93
N ALA A 220 -10.12 -3.81 -8.08
CA ALA A 220 -10.86 -4.28 -9.25
C ALA A 220 -11.49 -3.14 -10.06
N GLU A 221 -11.02 -1.91 -9.85
CA GLU A 221 -11.60 -0.69 -10.44
C GLU A 221 -11.37 -0.58 -11.94
N GLY A 222 -10.38 -1.28 -12.50
CA GLY A 222 -10.21 -1.44 -13.95
C GLY A 222 -11.29 -2.27 -14.65
N GLY A 223 -12.28 -2.84 -13.94
CA GLY A 223 -13.41 -3.51 -14.58
C GLY A 223 -13.06 -4.87 -15.22
N PRO A 224 -13.98 -5.46 -15.99
CA PRO A 224 -13.79 -6.80 -16.59
C PRO A 224 -12.67 -6.84 -17.63
N LYS A 225 -12.32 -5.69 -18.23
CA LYS A 225 -11.42 -5.58 -19.38
C LYS A 225 -10.16 -4.77 -19.10
N GLY A 226 -9.96 -4.32 -17.87
CA GLY A 226 -8.96 -3.29 -17.59
C GLY A 226 -9.37 -1.97 -18.21
N SER A 227 -8.53 -0.97 -17.97
CA SER A 227 -8.81 0.40 -18.37
C SER A 227 -7.54 1.10 -18.81
N PHE A 228 -7.61 1.87 -19.89
CA PHE A 228 -6.52 2.77 -20.30
C PHE A 228 -6.54 4.08 -19.49
N ASN A 229 -7.73 4.47 -19.01
CA ASN A 229 -7.94 5.60 -18.13
C ASN A 229 -9.00 5.29 -17.07
N GLU A 230 -8.59 5.06 -15.83
CA GLU A 230 -9.48 4.67 -14.74
C GLU A 230 -10.59 5.71 -14.47
N MET A 231 -10.39 6.97 -14.85
CA MET A 231 -11.44 7.99 -14.76
C MET A 231 -12.70 7.60 -15.53
N PHE A 232 -12.61 6.73 -16.54
CA PHE A 232 -13.80 6.20 -17.22
C PHE A 232 -14.71 5.39 -16.28
N TYR A 233 -14.14 4.65 -15.32
CA TYR A 233 -14.90 3.93 -14.31
C TYR A 233 -15.74 4.90 -13.45
N PHE A 234 -15.12 5.98 -12.96
CA PHE A 234 -15.80 6.98 -12.14
C PHE A 234 -16.84 7.82 -12.90
N ASN A 235 -16.68 7.93 -14.22
CA ASN A 235 -17.58 8.70 -15.10
C ASN A 235 -18.56 7.82 -15.90
N PHE A 236 -18.65 6.51 -15.60
CA PHE A 236 -19.52 5.55 -16.30
C PHE A 236 -19.32 5.51 -17.83
N MET A 237 -18.08 5.73 -18.29
CA MET A 237 -17.72 5.70 -19.70
C MET A 237 -17.22 4.31 -20.11
N PRO A 238 -17.60 3.81 -21.31
CA PRO A 238 -17.16 2.50 -21.77
C PRO A 238 -15.71 2.49 -22.26
N GLU A 239 -15.03 1.36 -22.07
CA GLU A 239 -13.69 1.09 -22.59
C GLU A 239 -13.74 0.38 -23.96
N SER A 240 -12.77 0.66 -24.84
CA SER A 240 -12.63 0.03 -26.17
C SER A 240 -11.34 -0.76 -26.28
N LEU A 241 -11.45 -2.08 -26.46
CA LEU A 241 -10.30 -2.95 -26.69
C LEU A 241 -9.49 -2.51 -27.92
N GLU A 242 -10.18 -2.15 -29.01
CA GLU A 242 -9.55 -1.73 -30.27
C GLU A 242 -8.69 -0.47 -30.08
N GLU A 243 -9.19 0.50 -29.32
CA GLU A 243 -8.44 1.73 -29.04
C GLU A 243 -7.33 1.51 -28.01
N ASN A 244 -7.55 0.65 -27.03
CA ASN A 244 -6.56 0.37 -25.98
C ASN A 244 -5.36 -0.41 -26.53
N ILE A 245 -5.59 -1.36 -27.45
CA ILE A 245 -4.49 -2.13 -28.04
C ILE A 245 -3.61 -1.30 -28.99
N LYS A 246 -4.21 -0.33 -29.71
CA LYS A 246 -3.44 0.65 -30.52
C LYS A 246 -2.48 1.50 -29.68
N ARG A 247 -2.77 1.64 -28.39
CA ARG A 247 -2.03 2.47 -27.42
C ARG A 247 -1.28 1.64 -26.37
N ILE A 248 -1.12 0.33 -26.60
CA ILE A 248 -0.55 -0.59 -25.62
C ILE A 248 0.84 -0.17 -25.09
N ASP A 249 1.65 0.47 -25.94
CA ASP A 249 3.00 0.92 -25.60
C ASP A 249 3.02 2.17 -24.70
N LEU A 250 1.88 2.87 -24.56
CA LEU A 250 1.71 4.00 -23.64
C LEU A 250 1.34 3.54 -22.21
N LEU A 251 0.95 2.28 -22.02
CA LEU A 251 0.62 1.78 -20.68
C LEU A 251 1.83 1.89 -19.75
N GLY A 252 1.62 2.50 -18.59
CA GLY A 252 2.64 2.76 -17.59
C GLY A 252 3.46 4.04 -17.78
N THR A 253 3.23 4.80 -18.86
CA THR A 253 3.88 6.10 -19.12
C THR A 253 3.01 7.25 -18.58
N PRO A 254 3.52 8.50 -18.59
CA PRO A 254 2.72 9.67 -18.24
C PRO A 254 1.48 9.90 -19.14
N ASP A 255 1.37 9.21 -20.28
CA ASP A 255 0.28 9.36 -21.25
C ASP A 255 -0.92 8.43 -20.98
N ALA A 256 -0.81 7.56 -19.98
CA ALA A 256 -1.85 6.60 -19.63
C ALA A 256 -2.23 6.70 -18.15
N HIS A 257 -3.51 6.49 -17.86
CA HIS A 257 -4.04 6.48 -16.50
C HIS A 257 -4.60 5.08 -16.19
N ASN A 258 -3.81 4.04 -16.45
CA ASN A 258 -4.33 2.68 -16.66
C ASN A 258 -4.53 1.85 -15.39
N HIS A 259 -5.44 0.88 -15.46
CA HIS A 259 -5.71 -0.13 -14.45
C HIS A 259 -5.89 -1.52 -15.11
N TYR A 260 -5.49 -2.62 -14.44
CA TYR A 260 -5.65 -3.99 -14.95
C TYR A 260 -7.09 -4.53 -14.84
N PRO A 261 -7.46 -5.62 -15.55
CA PRO A 261 -8.76 -6.28 -15.41
C PRO A 261 -8.97 -7.04 -14.09
N TRP A 262 -10.24 -7.30 -13.79
CA TRP A 262 -10.72 -8.17 -12.71
C TRP A 262 -9.99 -9.50 -12.55
N GLY A 263 -9.58 -10.14 -13.66
CA GLY A 263 -8.83 -11.39 -13.59
C GLY A 263 -7.54 -11.27 -12.78
N TRP A 264 -6.80 -10.17 -12.94
CA TRP A 264 -5.60 -9.89 -12.16
C TRP A 264 -5.90 -9.44 -10.72
N ALA A 265 -7.00 -8.71 -10.49
CA ALA A 265 -7.47 -8.40 -9.13
C ALA A 265 -7.80 -9.69 -8.35
N TRP A 266 -8.50 -10.62 -9.00
CA TRP A 266 -8.80 -11.93 -8.42
C TRP A 266 -7.51 -12.67 -8.11
N ALA A 267 -6.63 -12.87 -9.11
CA ALA A 267 -5.39 -13.60 -8.93
C ALA A 267 -4.42 -12.94 -7.93
N GLY A 268 -4.42 -11.62 -7.80
CA GLY A 268 -3.65 -10.88 -6.80
C GLY A 268 -4.08 -11.21 -5.35
N ASN A 269 -5.35 -11.54 -5.14
CA ASN A 269 -5.89 -11.88 -3.82
C ASN A 269 -5.88 -13.39 -3.52
N THR A 270 -4.96 -14.16 -4.12
CA THR A 270 -4.82 -15.60 -3.84
C THR A 270 -4.52 -15.86 -2.36
N PRO A 271 -5.25 -16.77 -1.66
CA PRO A 271 -6.25 -17.73 -2.17
C PRO A 271 -7.71 -17.27 -2.02
N PHE A 272 -7.91 -16.03 -1.59
CA PHE A 272 -9.17 -15.49 -1.11
C PHE A 272 -10.15 -15.09 -2.19
N LYS A 273 -11.41 -14.93 -1.79
CA LYS A 273 -12.49 -14.42 -2.62
C LYS A 273 -12.45 -12.89 -2.65
N ARG A 274 -12.86 -12.31 -3.78
CA ARG A 274 -13.03 -10.85 -3.98
C ARG A 274 -11.71 -10.06 -3.77
N TRP A 275 -11.84 -8.78 -3.42
CA TRP A 275 -10.86 -7.72 -3.60
C TRP A 275 -11.28 -6.45 -2.82
N LYS A 276 -10.53 -5.35 -2.95
CA LYS A 276 -10.84 -3.99 -2.47
C LYS A 276 -12.33 -3.63 -2.50
N ARG A 277 -12.79 -2.95 -1.45
CA ARG A 277 -14.20 -2.51 -1.19
C ARG A 277 -15.18 -3.64 -0.85
N GLU A 278 -14.69 -4.82 -0.47
CA GLU A 278 -15.52 -5.96 -0.05
C GLU A 278 -15.09 -6.44 1.34
N THR A 279 -16.00 -7.07 2.08
CA THR A 279 -15.72 -7.65 3.42
C THR A 279 -15.27 -9.10 3.38
N HIS A 280 -15.12 -9.68 2.18
CA HIS A 280 -14.46 -10.98 2.01
C HIS A 280 -12.95 -10.83 2.22
N GLU A 281 -12.28 -11.93 2.53
CA GLU A 281 -10.86 -11.97 2.89
C GLU A 281 -9.96 -11.35 1.82
N GLY A 282 -10.32 -11.44 0.54
CA GLY A 282 -9.56 -10.78 -0.54
C GLY A 282 -9.67 -9.27 -0.53
N GLY A 283 -10.58 -8.67 0.23
CA GLY A 283 -10.67 -7.22 0.44
C GLY A 283 -10.10 -6.73 1.76
N VAL A 284 -9.91 -7.62 2.75
CA VAL A 284 -9.54 -7.26 4.13
C VAL A 284 -8.35 -8.04 4.71
N THR A 285 -7.73 -8.92 3.93
CA THR A 285 -6.52 -9.66 4.33
C THR A 285 -5.32 -9.14 3.56
N ASP A 286 -4.46 -8.43 4.27
CA ASP A 286 -3.29 -7.75 3.73
C ASP A 286 -2.00 -8.36 4.29
N PRO A 287 -0.89 -8.33 3.52
CA PRO A 287 0.40 -8.72 4.06
C PRO A 287 0.80 -7.77 5.19
N LEU A 288 1.37 -8.31 6.27
CA LEU A 288 2.06 -7.54 7.30
C LEU A 288 3.44 -8.16 7.53
N ILE A 289 4.49 -7.38 7.29
CA ILE A 289 5.87 -7.74 7.62
C ILE A 289 6.31 -6.89 8.82
N VAL A 290 6.88 -7.54 9.82
CA VAL A 290 7.45 -6.89 11.01
C VAL A 290 8.93 -7.21 11.10
N HIS A 291 9.76 -6.17 11.25
CA HIS A 291 11.20 -6.31 11.38
C HIS A 291 11.72 -5.39 12.49
N TRP A 292 12.42 -5.96 13.48
CA TRP A 292 13.06 -5.22 14.56
C TRP A 292 14.24 -6.01 15.15
N PRO A 293 15.42 -5.98 14.52
CA PRO A 293 16.52 -6.91 14.79
C PRO A 293 17.01 -6.90 16.23
N LYS A 294 17.02 -5.73 16.88
CA LYS A 294 17.52 -5.59 18.24
C LYS A 294 16.67 -6.31 19.29
N LYS A 295 15.38 -6.55 19.02
CA LYS A 295 14.44 -7.13 19.99
C LYS A 295 13.80 -8.42 19.54
N LEU A 296 13.70 -8.67 18.23
CA LEU A 296 13.09 -9.88 17.69
C LEU A 296 14.19 -10.86 17.24
N ALA A 297 14.23 -12.02 17.88
CA ALA A 297 15.10 -13.12 17.46
C ALA A 297 14.57 -13.86 16.22
N ALA A 298 13.25 -13.78 15.99
CA ALA A 298 12.59 -14.42 14.85
C ALA A 298 13.12 -13.87 13.52
N LYS A 299 13.44 -14.76 12.59
CA LYS A 299 13.90 -14.41 11.24
C LYS A 299 13.20 -15.31 10.22
N ASN A 300 12.53 -14.70 9.24
CA ASN A 300 11.80 -15.42 8.19
C ASN A 300 10.73 -16.39 8.75
N GLU A 301 10.07 -15.99 9.85
CA GLU A 301 9.01 -16.79 10.47
C GLU A 301 7.62 -16.25 10.10
N VAL A 302 6.66 -17.16 9.91
CA VAL A 302 5.25 -16.81 9.68
C VAL A 302 4.52 -16.75 11.03
N ARG A 303 3.65 -15.77 11.18
CA ARG A 303 2.70 -15.62 12.29
C ARG A 303 1.28 -15.76 11.74
N THR A 304 0.47 -16.62 12.36
CA THR A 304 -0.88 -16.96 11.89
C THR A 304 -1.98 -16.46 12.83
N GLN A 305 -1.61 -15.70 13.85
CA GLN A 305 -2.54 -15.05 14.75
C GLN A 305 -3.41 -14.07 13.96
N TYR A 306 -4.70 -14.05 14.21
CA TYR A 306 -5.58 -13.04 13.66
C TYR A 306 -5.23 -11.66 14.24
N LEU A 307 -5.09 -10.67 13.37
CA LEU A 307 -4.79 -9.28 13.66
C LEU A 307 -5.65 -8.38 12.79
N HIS A 308 -5.89 -7.16 13.23
CA HIS A 308 -6.56 -6.12 12.46
C HIS A 308 -5.75 -4.82 12.44
N SER A 309 -5.96 -3.95 11.44
CA SER A 309 -5.20 -2.70 11.27
C SER A 309 -5.28 -1.78 12.50
N VAL A 310 -6.41 -1.81 13.22
CA VAL A 310 -6.60 -1.06 14.47
C VAL A 310 -5.67 -1.51 15.60
N ASP A 311 -5.10 -2.71 15.52
CA ASP A 311 -4.17 -3.25 16.52
C ASP A 311 -2.75 -2.68 16.38
N VAL A 312 -2.42 -2.06 15.25
CA VAL A 312 -1.07 -1.55 14.97
C VAL A 312 -0.69 -0.45 15.95
N MET A 313 -1.58 0.54 16.17
CA MET A 313 -1.30 1.66 17.07
C MET A 313 -1.04 1.22 18.52
N PRO A 314 -1.94 0.46 19.20
CA PRO A 314 -1.66 0.01 20.56
C PRO A 314 -0.44 -0.90 20.65
N THR A 315 -0.15 -1.69 19.61
CA THR A 315 1.08 -2.50 19.56
C THR A 315 2.33 -1.63 19.54
N LEU A 316 2.40 -0.64 18.64
CA LEU A 316 3.56 0.25 18.57
C LEU A 316 3.77 1.01 19.88
N LEU A 317 2.70 1.49 20.51
CA LEU A 317 2.73 2.16 21.80
C LEU A 317 3.27 1.25 22.92
N GLU A 318 2.84 -0.02 22.98
CA GLU A 318 3.38 -1.01 23.93
C GLU A 318 4.87 -1.26 23.69
N LEU A 319 5.28 -1.47 22.44
CA LEU A 319 6.68 -1.78 22.09
C LEU A 319 7.65 -0.65 22.44
N ILE A 320 7.21 0.61 22.32
CA ILE A 320 8.03 1.79 22.65
C ILE A 320 7.83 2.30 24.08
N GLY A 321 6.95 1.66 24.86
CA GLY A 321 6.69 2.01 26.26
C GLY A 321 6.01 3.37 26.46
N ILE A 322 5.07 3.74 25.57
CA ILE A 322 4.29 4.98 25.67
C ILE A 322 2.82 4.66 25.90
N ASP A 323 2.24 5.20 26.96
CA ASP A 323 0.80 5.09 27.20
C ASP A 323 -0.01 6.03 26.28
N ALA A 324 -1.17 5.55 25.84
CA ALA A 324 -2.12 6.39 25.13
C ALA A 324 -2.76 7.42 26.08
N PRO A 325 -2.76 8.71 25.75
CA PRO A 325 -3.38 9.72 26.59
C PRO A 325 -4.90 9.61 26.54
N THR A 326 -5.56 9.74 27.69
CA THR A 326 -7.03 9.82 27.77
C THR A 326 -7.57 11.17 27.30
N HIS A 327 -6.73 12.21 27.27
CA HIS A 327 -7.08 13.55 26.84
C HIS A 327 -6.02 14.18 25.93
N ILE A 328 -6.44 14.87 24.88
CA ILE A 328 -5.57 15.65 24.01
C ILE A 328 -6.13 17.07 23.92
N ALA A 329 -5.33 18.06 24.35
CA ALA A 329 -5.73 19.48 24.33
C ALA A 329 -7.04 19.76 25.08
N GLY A 330 -7.27 19.05 26.20
CA GLY A 330 -8.48 19.16 27.01
C GLY A 330 -9.67 18.35 26.50
N VAL A 331 -9.56 17.68 25.35
CA VAL A 331 -10.63 16.85 24.78
C VAL A 331 -10.41 15.39 25.18
N GLU A 332 -11.42 14.77 25.78
CA GLU A 332 -11.44 13.32 26.05
C GLU A 332 -11.37 12.53 24.74
N GLN A 333 -10.52 11.51 24.69
CA GLN A 333 -10.31 10.69 23.49
C GLN A 333 -11.21 9.45 23.53
N GLN A 334 -11.63 9.00 22.34
CA GLN A 334 -12.32 7.72 22.21
C GLN A 334 -11.41 6.56 22.66
N PRO A 335 -11.98 5.45 23.17
CA PRO A 335 -11.22 4.25 23.46
C PRO A 335 -10.46 3.75 22.23
N ILE A 336 -9.28 3.18 22.46
CA ILE A 336 -8.57 2.43 21.43
C ILE A 336 -9.27 1.07 21.30
N GLU A 337 -9.94 0.86 20.18
CA GLU A 337 -10.69 -0.37 19.87
C GLU A 337 -9.75 -1.57 19.61
N GLY A 338 -8.52 -1.31 19.16
CA GLY A 338 -7.54 -2.34 18.87
C GLY A 338 -6.86 -2.96 20.09
N VAL A 339 -6.34 -4.16 19.91
CA VAL A 339 -5.69 -4.95 20.94
C VAL A 339 -4.25 -5.22 20.52
N SER A 340 -3.28 -4.83 21.35
CA SER A 340 -1.87 -5.05 21.05
C SER A 340 -1.55 -6.53 20.80
N PHE A 341 -0.74 -6.78 19.77
CA PHE A 341 -0.23 -8.10 19.40
C PHE A 341 1.27 -8.27 19.70
N ALA A 342 1.88 -7.36 20.46
CA ALA A 342 3.30 -7.42 20.81
C ALA A 342 3.72 -8.79 21.38
N HIS A 343 2.86 -9.43 22.17
CA HIS A 343 3.11 -10.75 22.77
C HIS A 343 3.25 -11.89 21.74
N THR A 344 2.75 -11.71 20.51
CA THR A 344 2.86 -12.70 19.42
C THR A 344 4.18 -12.61 18.66
N LEU A 345 4.87 -11.46 18.74
CA LEU A 345 6.11 -11.26 17.98
C LEU A 345 7.22 -12.21 18.45
N GLY A 346 7.32 -12.43 19.77
CA GLY A 346 8.28 -13.33 20.40
C GLY A 346 7.81 -14.78 20.59
N ASP A 347 6.54 -15.08 20.38
CA ASP A 347 5.97 -16.42 20.59
C ASP A 347 5.00 -16.80 19.46
N ALA A 348 5.47 -17.65 18.56
CA ALA A 348 4.69 -18.17 17.44
C ALA A 348 3.42 -18.93 17.84
N LYS A 349 3.36 -19.45 19.08
CA LYS A 349 2.23 -20.24 19.60
C LYS A 349 1.28 -19.41 20.46
N ALA A 350 1.61 -18.14 20.72
CA ALA A 350 0.72 -17.26 21.43
C ALA A 350 -0.62 -17.15 20.70
N ARG A 351 -1.72 -17.20 21.46
CA ARG A 351 -3.04 -16.92 20.89
C ARG A 351 -3.20 -15.43 20.63
N SER A 352 -3.97 -15.08 19.59
CA SER A 352 -4.39 -13.69 19.43
C SER A 352 -5.23 -13.27 20.63
N LYS A 353 -5.04 -12.03 21.08
CA LYS A 353 -5.92 -11.37 22.05
C LYS A 353 -7.07 -10.64 21.34
N HIS A 354 -6.98 -10.45 20.02
CA HIS A 354 -8.05 -9.92 19.21
C HIS A 354 -9.05 -11.05 18.94
N VAL A 355 -10.13 -11.09 19.71
CA VAL A 355 -11.12 -12.17 19.69
C VAL A 355 -12.34 -11.84 18.85
N THR A 356 -12.58 -10.58 18.46
CA THR A 356 -13.76 -10.23 17.68
C THR A 356 -13.50 -8.99 16.84
N GLN A 357 -13.75 -9.09 15.54
CA GLN A 357 -13.70 -7.94 14.62
C GLN A 357 -14.95 -7.88 13.78
N CYS A 358 -15.60 -6.71 13.77
CA CYS A 358 -16.70 -6.41 12.86
C CYS A 358 -16.17 -5.68 11.63
N TYR A 359 -16.68 -6.04 10.46
CA TYR A 359 -16.41 -5.36 9.20
C TYR A 359 -17.73 -4.85 8.60
N GLU A 360 -17.74 -3.61 8.13
CA GLU A 360 -18.83 -3.06 7.33
C GLU A 360 -18.26 -2.22 6.18
N MET A 361 -18.67 -2.53 4.96
CA MET A 361 -18.23 -1.83 3.76
C MET A 361 -19.37 -1.82 2.74
N LEU A 362 -19.87 -0.63 2.38
CA LEU A 362 -20.89 -0.44 1.34
C LEU A 362 -22.13 -1.34 1.49
N GLY A 363 -22.53 -1.63 2.73
CA GLY A 363 -23.68 -2.50 3.05
C GLY A 363 -23.34 -4.00 3.19
N SER A 364 -22.14 -4.42 2.82
CA SER A 364 -21.59 -5.74 3.14
C SER A 364 -21.09 -5.78 4.58
N ARG A 365 -21.28 -6.91 5.27
CA ARG A 365 -20.87 -7.10 6.67
C ARG A 365 -20.19 -8.45 6.87
N ALA A 366 -19.17 -8.49 7.72
CA ALA A 366 -18.52 -9.72 8.16
C ALA A 366 -18.14 -9.65 9.64
N LEU A 367 -17.93 -10.82 10.25
CA LEU A 367 -17.54 -10.98 11.65
C LEU A 367 -16.45 -12.05 11.74
N TYR A 368 -15.33 -11.71 12.37
CA TYR A 368 -14.38 -12.68 12.92
C TYR A 368 -14.68 -12.86 14.41
N HIS A 369 -14.69 -14.11 14.90
CA HIS A 369 -14.90 -14.44 16.32
C HIS A 369 -14.19 -15.74 16.72
#